data_AF-A0A9Q1EXT8-F1
#
_entry.id   AF-A0A9Q1EXT8-F1
#
_cell.length_a   1.000
_cell.length_b   1.000
_cell.length_c   1.000
_cell.angle_alpha   90.00
_cell.angle_beta   90.00
_cell.angle_gamma   90.00
#
_symmetry.space_group_name_H-M   'P 1'
#
loop_
_entity.id
_entity.type
_entity.pdbx_description
1 polymer ?
#
loop_
_entity_poly.entity_id
_entity_poly.type
_entity_poly.pdbx_seq_one_letter_code
_entity_poly.pdbx_strand_id
1 'polypeptide(L)'
;MVYTGRQPGEDVQKNLVLEKIVEQLCSGIRQTGHSITVDNFFTSVPLAEKLLEKNLTIVGTLRQNKADIPPVMKKSKSREVHSSEFGFNGNMTMVSYVTKKGKVVVLLSTMHDDKVVDDNSVKKKPEMIQYYNKTKGGVDTMDQMVRTCSCKRRTRRWPMVLWHNVLDVAPLNAYTIFTTQHPDYMGGVSHARRLFIKGLGKELVMPYMKRRMEGSTNLQKHITEAMGRCGLKNPNPATTQPQENVGQGQVKRKRCKICPAVNDRKVSSWCSQCNRPVCKDHSVKHVDVICHECMHRDYSSL
;
A
#
# COMPACT_ATOMS: atom_id res chain seq x y z
N MET A 1 -15.53 0.58 -11.21
CA MET A 1 -16.39 1.69 -11.66
C MET A 1 -15.68 3.01 -11.38
N VAL A 2 -15.71 3.95 -12.32
CA VAL A 2 -15.10 5.28 -12.16
C VAL A 2 -16.19 6.32 -12.40
N TYR A 3 -16.32 7.29 -11.51
CA TYR A 3 -17.20 8.43 -11.73
C TYR A 3 -16.56 9.35 -12.77
N THR A 4 -17.14 9.41 -13.97
CA THR A 4 -16.62 10.19 -15.11
C THR A 4 -17.14 11.63 -15.17
N GLY A 5 -17.95 12.05 -14.19
CA GLY A 5 -18.69 13.30 -14.29
C GLY A 5 -19.85 13.19 -15.28
N ARG A 6 -20.33 14.35 -15.74
CA ARG A 6 -21.46 14.45 -16.67
C ARG A 6 -20.99 14.16 -18.09
N GLN A 7 -21.64 13.24 -18.79
CA GLN A 7 -21.38 13.03 -20.21
C GLN A 7 -22.22 13.99 -21.08
N PRO A 8 -21.71 14.41 -22.25
CA PRO A 8 -22.48 15.23 -23.19
C PRO A 8 -23.77 14.50 -23.59
N GLY A 9 -24.92 15.16 -23.47
CA GLY A 9 -26.23 14.60 -23.82
C GLY A 9 -26.96 13.86 -22.69
N GLU A 10 -26.36 13.71 -21.50
CA GLU A 10 -27.08 13.13 -20.34
C GLU A 10 -27.94 14.17 -19.60
N ASP A 11 -29.23 13.83 -19.47
CA ASP A 11 -30.18 14.54 -18.63
C ASP A 11 -29.88 14.33 -17.14
N VAL A 12 -30.05 15.40 -16.35
CA VAL A 12 -29.63 15.42 -14.95
C VAL A 12 -30.69 14.75 -14.08
N GLN A 13 -30.56 13.44 -13.85
CA GLN A 13 -31.27 12.75 -12.78
C GLN A 13 -30.30 12.28 -11.69
N LYS A 14 -29.78 13.24 -10.90
CA LYS A 14 -28.76 12.98 -9.86
C LYS A 14 -29.13 11.83 -8.91
N ASN A 15 -30.37 11.76 -8.45
CA ASN A 15 -30.81 10.68 -7.55
C ASN A 15 -30.79 9.31 -8.24
N LEU A 16 -31.23 9.25 -9.50
CA LEU A 16 -31.24 8.01 -10.28
C LEU A 16 -29.82 7.49 -10.54
N VAL A 17 -28.85 8.40 -10.72
CA VAL A 17 -27.43 8.04 -10.90
C VAL A 17 -26.84 7.43 -9.62
N LEU A 18 -27.15 7.99 -8.45
CA LEU A 18 -26.61 7.49 -7.18
C LEU A 18 -27.20 6.12 -6.79
N GLU A 19 -28.50 5.93 -7.02
CA GLU A 19 -29.15 4.64 -6.79
C GLU A 19 -28.56 3.55 -7.70
N LYS A 20 -28.39 3.85 -9.00
CA LYS A 20 -27.72 2.95 -9.95
C LYS A 20 -26.30 2.58 -9.53
N ILE A 21 -25.53 3.53 -9.00
CA ILE A 21 -24.18 3.28 -8.48
C ILE A 21 -24.21 2.23 -7.36
N VAL A 22 -25.09 2.38 -6.38
CA VAL A 22 -25.21 1.43 -5.26
C VAL A 22 -25.66 0.07 -5.78
N GLU A 23 -26.66 0.03 -6.65
CA GLU A 23 -27.17 -1.22 -7.24
C GLU A 23 -26.13 -1.96 -8.09
N GLN A 24 -25.27 -1.23 -8.78
CA GLN A 24 -24.18 -1.80 -9.57
C GLN A 24 -23.07 -2.33 -8.66
N LEU A 25 -22.69 -1.60 -7.61
CA LEU A 25 -21.71 -2.06 -6.61
C LEU A 25 -22.20 -3.32 -5.89
N CYS A 26 -23.50 -3.43 -5.65
CA CYS A 26 -24.11 -4.57 -4.95
C CYS A 26 -24.50 -5.72 -5.88
N SER A 27 -24.23 -5.62 -7.19
CA SER A 27 -24.65 -6.62 -8.18
C SER A 27 -24.18 -8.04 -7.87
N GLY A 28 -22.96 -8.20 -7.35
CA GLY A 28 -22.37 -9.49 -6.99
C GLY A 28 -22.87 -10.09 -5.68
N ILE A 29 -23.67 -9.36 -4.89
CA ILE A 29 -24.18 -9.81 -3.59
C ILE A 29 -25.71 -9.82 -3.53
N ARG A 30 -26.41 -9.66 -4.65
CA ARG A 30 -27.89 -9.75 -4.67
C ARG A 30 -28.35 -11.12 -4.19
N GLN A 31 -29.51 -11.19 -3.55
CA GLN A 31 -30.11 -12.45 -3.07
C GLN A 31 -29.32 -13.17 -1.97
N THR A 32 -28.50 -12.45 -1.21
CA THR A 32 -27.68 -13.03 -0.15
C THR A 32 -28.10 -12.64 1.26
N GLY A 33 -29.03 -11.69 1.42
CA GLY A 33 -29.46 -11.19 2.73
C GLY A 33 -28.47 -10.26 3.43
N HIS A 34 -27.38 -9.83 2.75
CA HIS A 34 -26.41 -8.92 3.34
C HIS A 34 -27.00 -7.52 3.62
N SER A 35 -26.44 -6.86 4.64
CA SER A 35 -26.76 -5.47 4.97
C SER A 35 -25.70 -4.51 4.45
N ILE A 36 -26.15 -3.41 3.83
CA ILE A 36 -25.29 -2.39 3.24
C ILE A 36 -25.36 -1.14 4.11
N THR A 37 -24.21 -0.71 4.63
CA THR A 37 -24.11 0.58 5.32
C THR A 37 -23.69 1.68 4.35
N VAL A 38 -24.48 2.75 4.24
CA VAL A 38 -24.21 3.87 3.32
C VAL A 38 -24.20 5.22 4.03
N ASP A 39 -23.42 6.16 3.50
CA ASP A 39 -23.47 7.56 3.95
C ASP A 39 -24.67 8.31 3.36
N ASN A 40 -25.00 9.45 3.96
CA ASN A 40 -26.11 10.34 3.60
C ASN A 40 -26.16 10.79 2.15
N PHE A 41 -25.04 10.70 1.43
CA PHE A 41 -24.99 11.01 0.01
C PHE A 41 -25.78 10.00 -0.82
N PHE A 42 -25.81 8.73 -0.40
CA PHE A 42 -26.44 7.64 -1.13
C PHE A 42 -27.82 7.25 -0.56
N THR A 43 -28.08 7.50 0.72
CA THR A 43 -29.33 7.06 1.37
C THR A 43 -30.57 7.78 0.81
N SER A 44 -31.57 7.00 0.40
CA SER A 44 -32.92 7.44 0.05
C SER A 44 -33.94 6.34 0.38
N VAL A 45 -35.22 6.72 0.56
CA VAL A 45 -36.31 5.74 0.72
C VAL A 45 -36.48 4.87 -0.54
N PRO A 46 -36.50 5.43 -1.77
CA PRO A 46 -36.58 4.60 -2.97
C PRO A 46 -35.42 3.60 -3.12
N LEU A 47 -34.20 3.96 -2.72
CA LEU A 47 -33.07 3.02 -2.72
C LEU A 47 -33.30 1.87 -1.74
N ALA A 48 -33.85 2.16 -0.56
CA ALA A 48 -34.11 1.15 0.46
C ALA A 48 -35.11 0.10 -0.04
N GLU A 49 -36.19 0.54 -0.68
CA GLU A 49 -37.20 -0.33 -1.30
C GLU A 49 -36.58 -1.19 -2.42
N LYS A 50 -35.82 -0.59 -3.34
CA LYS A 50 -35.16 -1.31 -4.44
C LYS A 50 -34.11 -2.33 -4.00
N LEU A 51 -33.50 -2.14 -2.83
CA LEU A 51 -32.56 -3.10 -2.26
C LEU A 51 -33.29 -4.25 -1.57
N LEU A 52 -34.41 -3.98 -0.89
CA LEU A 52 -35.28 -5.00 -0.33
C LEU A 52 -35.79 -5.98 -1.41
N GLU A 53 -36.20 -5.47 -2.57
CA GLU A 53 -36.59 -6.31 -3.73
C GLU A 53 -35.45 -7.25 -4.19
N LYS A 54 -34.21 -6.89 -3.91
CA LYS A 54 -33.01 -7.66 -4.26
C LYS A 54 -32.51 -8.51 -3.08
N ASN A 55 -33.30 -8.66 -2.01
CA ASN A 55 -32.98 -9.34 -0.76
C ASN A 55 -31.65 -8.81 -0.17
N LEU A 56 -31.57 -7.49 -0.06
CA LEU A 56 -30.50 -6.73 0.55
C LEU A 56 -31.11 -5.72 1.52
N THR A 57 -30.49 -5.54 2.69
CA THR A 57 -30.91 -4.50 3.64
C THR A 57 -29.98 -3.30 3.57
N ILE A 58 -30.45 -2.15 4.02
CA ILE A 58 -29.68 -0.90 4.06
C ILE A 58 -29.74 -0.29 5.45
N VAL A 59 -28.65 0.34 5.88
CA VAL A 59 -28.60 1.23 7.03
C VAL A 59 -27.83 2.47 6.64
N GLY A 60 -28.41 3.66 6.79
CA GLY A 60 -27.74 4.88 6.37
C GLY A 60 -28.29 6.12 7.04
N THR A 61 -27.47 7.16 7.10
CA THR A 61 -27.91 8.48 7.57
C THR A 61 -28.74 9.17 6.49
N LEU A 62 -29.76 9.95 6.87
CA LEU A 62 -30.53 10.79 5.95
C LEU A 62 -30.20 12.27 6.19
N ARG A 63 -30.11 13.04 5.10
CA ARG A 63 -29.99 14.50 5.20
C ARG A 63 -31.32 15.10 5.65
N GLN A 64 -31.28 16.03 6.59
CA GLN A 64 -32.46 16.67 7.20
C GLN A 64 -33.40 17.36 6.21
N ASN A 65 -32.92 17.71 5.01
CA ASN A 65 -33.70 18.35 3.97
C ASN A 65 -34.44 17.36 3.04
N LYS A 66 -34.34 16.05 3.27
CA LYS A 66 -35.11 15.05 2.52
C LYS A 66 -36.61 15.20 2.84
N ALA A 67 -37.43 15.16 1.79
CA ALA A 67 -38.88 15.29 1.90
C ALA A 67 -39.51 14.12 2.66
N ASP A 68 -38.89 12.94 2.57
CA ASP A 68 -39.35 11.69 3.20
C ASP A 68 -39.26 11.71 4.74
N ILE A 69 -38.59 12.70 5.33
CA ILE A 69 -38.45 12.82 6.78
C ILE A 69 -39.68 13.55 7.34
N PRO A 70 -40.49 12.93 8.23
CA PRO A 70 -41.61 13.58 8.87
C PRO A 70 -41.18 14.81 9.69
N PRO A 71 -41.98 15.89 9.76
CA PRO A 71 -41.64 17.09 10.52
C PRO A 71 -41.26 16.83 11.99
N VAL A 72 -41.91 15.87 12.66
CA VAL A 72 -41.63 15.47 14.05
C VAL A 72 -40.20 14.93 14.24
N MET A 73 -39.62 14.37 13.19
CA MET A 73 -38.27 13.81 13.19
C MET A 73 -37.19 14.80 12.77
N LYS A 74 -37.57 15.99 12.31
CA LYS A 74 -36.61 17.04 11.95
C LYS A 74 -36.05 17.71 13.20
N LYS A 75 -35.03 18.53 13.00
CA LYS A 75 -34.41 19.35 14.04
C LYS A 75 -35.45 20.22 14.76
N SER A 76 -35.64 19.98 16.05
CA SER A 76 -36.41 20.83 16.95
C SER A 76 -35.53 21.32 18.12
N LYS A 77 -35.85 22.50 18.65
CA LYS A 77 -35.22 23.04 19.88
C LYS A 77 -35.87 22.49 21.16
N SER A 78 -37.09 21.96 21.07
CA SER A 78 -37.85 21.46 22.22
C SER A 78 -37.46 20.05 22.65
N ARG A 79 -36.84 19.26 21.77
CA ARG A 79 -36.48 17.88 22.07
C ARG A 79 -35.28 17.80 23.02
N GLU A 80 -35.40 16.93 24.01
CA GLU A 80 -34.36 16.66 24.99
C GLU A 80 -33.13 16.03 24.34
N VAL A 81 -31.94 16.35 24.87
CA VAL A 81 -30.69 15.72 24.43
C VAL A 81 -30.74 14.24 24.79
N HIS A 82 -30.27 13.39 23.88
CA HIS A 82 -30.32 11.92 23.99
C HIS A 82 -31.73 11.31 23.85
N SER A 83 -32.76 12.10 23.51
CA SER A 83 -34.07 11.55 23.12
C SER A 83 -34.04 10.98 21.70
N SER A 84 -34.93 10.00 21.46
CA SER A 84 -35.10 9.31 20.18
C SER A 84 -36.57 9.26 19.80
N GLU A 85 -36.86 9.50 18.52
CA GLU A 85 -38.19 9.31 17.92
C GLU A 85 -38.06 8.26 16.84
N PHE A 86 -39.01 7.32 16.79
CA PHE A 86 -39.02 6.22 15.83
C PHE A 86 -40.27 6.29 14.96
N GLY A 87 -40.11 5.93 13.69
CA GLY A 87 -41.23 5.81 12.75
C GLY A 87 -41.02 4.60 11.86
N PHE A 88 -42.14 3.96 11.56
CA PHE A 88 -42.18 2.66 10.91
C PHE A 88 -43.04 2.79 9.66
N ASN A 89 -42.58 2.22 8.56
CA ASN A 89 -43.33 2.13 7.33
C ASN A 89 -43.01 0.80 6.64
N GLY A 90 -43.90 -0.19 6.77
CA GLY A 90 -43.63 -1.55 6.29
C GLY A 90 -42.33 -2.11 6.89
N ASN A 91 -41.40 -2.51 6.03
CA ASN A 91 -40.11 -3.09 6.41
C ASN A 91 -39.01 -2.03 6.65
N MET A 92 -39.39 -0.76 6.87
CA MET A 92 -38.47 0.35 7.08
C MET A 92 -38.67 0.97 8.46
N THR A 93 -37.56 1.20 9.15
CA THR A 93 -37.52 1.94 10.41
C THR A 93 -36.65 3.17 10.25
N MET A 94 -37.19 4.31 10.67
CA MET A 94 -36.48 5.58 10.75
C MET A 94 -36.32 5.98 12.21
N VAL A 95 -35.11 6.38 12.60
CA VAL A 95 -34.86 6.96 13.93
C VAL A 95 -34.36 8.38 13.79
N SER A 96 -34.86 9.26 14.64
CA SER A 96 -34.38 10.61 14.82
C SER A 96 -33.83 10.78 16.23
N TYR A 97 -32.50 10.89 16.33
CA TYR A 97 -31.78 10.93 17.61
C TYR A 97 -31.12 12.30 17.85
N VAL A 98 -31.36 12.88 19.03
CA VAL A 98 -30.79 14.17 19.43
C VAL A 98 -29.40 13.95 20.05
N THR A 99 -28.35 14.20 19.27
CA THR A 99 -26.96 14.04 19.74
C THR A 99 -26.52 15.11 20.74
N LYS A 100 -26.95 16.36 20.50
CA LYS A 100 -26.68 17.58 21.29
C LYS A 100 -27.84 18.54 21.06
N LYS A 101 -27.98 19.58 21.91
CA LYS A 101 -29.03 20.60 21.76
C LYS A 101 -29.02 21.17 20.34
N GLY A 102 -30.14 21.02 19.62
CA GLY A 102 -30.28 21.47 18.23
C GLY A 102 -29.46 20.70 17.20
N LYS A 103 -28.92 19.50 17.51
CA LYS A 103 -28.25 18.62 16.55
C LYS A 103 -28.91 17.25 16.53
N VAL A 104 -29.64 16.98 15.45
CA VAL A 104 -30.37 15.75 15.22
C VAL A 104 -29.68 14.94 14.12
N VAL A 105 -29.59 13.64 14.32
CA VAL A 105 -29.17 12.67 13.32
C VAL A 105 -30.37 11.79 13.01
N VAL A 106 -30.68 11.64 11.71
CA VAL A 106 -31.74 10.75 11.24
C VAL A 106 -31.09 9.58 10.50
N LEU A 107 -31.47 8.37 10.84
CA LEU A 107 -31.09 7.15 10.11
C LEU A 107 -32.33 6.47 9.57
N LEU A 108 -32.16 5.84 8.41
CA LEU A 108 -33.10 4.90 7.81
C LEU A 108 -32.46 3.52 7.81
N SER A 109 -33.26 2.51 8.11
CA SER A 109 -32.87 1.12 8.05
C SER A 109 -34.00 0.25 7.51
N THR A 110 -33.63 -0.81 6.78
CA THR A 110 -34.51 -1.93 6.44
C THR A 110 -34.13 -3.23 7.15
N MET A 111 -33.15 -3.18 8.06
CA MET A 111 -32.67 -4.31 8.86
C MET A 111 -33.27 -4.34 10.27
N HIS A 112 -33.75 -3.20 10.75
CA HIS A 112 -34.18 -3.00 12.15
C HIS A 112 -35.69 -2.75 12.14
N ASP A 113 -36.43 -3.37 13.06
CA ASP A 113 -37.90 -3.33 13.15
C ASP A 113 -38.43 -2.95 14.54
N ASP A 114 -37.55 -2.62 15.48
CA ASP A 114 -37.89 -2.30 16.86
C ASP A 114 -37.48 -0.87 17.29
N LYS A 115 -37.67 -0.59 18.59
CA LYS A 115 -37.32 0.69 19.24
C LYS A 115 -36.19 0.53 20.27
N VAL A 116 -35.28 -0.42 20.08
CA VAL A 116 -34.28 -0.71 21.10
C VAL A 116 -33.34 0.48 21.31
N VAL A 117 -33.23 0.88 22.58
CA VAL A 117 -32.36 1.95 23.07
C VAL A 117 -31.52 1.41 24.21
N ASP A 118 -30.26 1.80 24.26
CA ASP A 118 -29.36 1.48 25.38
C ASP A 118 -29.65 2.39 26.58
N ASP A 119 -30.66 2.02 27.38
CA ASP A 119 -31.08 2.76 28.58
C ASP A 119 -30.04 2.74 29.72
N ASN A 120 -29.09 1.81 29.68
CA ASN A 120 -28.00 1.74 30.66
C ASN A 120 -26.93 2.82 30.41
N SER A 121 -26.89 3.39 29.20
CA SER A 121 -25.97 4.46 28.85
C SER A 121 -26.59 5.83 29.04
N VAL A 122 -25.82 6.76 29.61
CA VAL A 122 -26.18 8.19 29.73
C VAL A 122 -26.58 8.79 28.36
N LYS A 123 -26.01 8.26 27.27
CA LYS A 123 -26.28 8.74 25.91
C LYS A 123 -27.54 8.15 25.29
N LYS A 124 -28.16 7.12 25.88
CA LYS A 124 -29.40 6.48 25.40
C LYS A 124 -29.44 6.30 23.88
N LYS A 125 -28.37 5.72 23.32
CA LYS A 125 -28.24 5.58 21.86
C LYS A 125 -29.15 4.45 21.38
N PRO A 126 -30.00 4.68 20.36
CA PRO A 126 -30.69 3.60 19.67
C PRO A 126 -29.69 2.58 19.14
N GLU A 127 -30.06 1.30 19.18
CA GLU A 127 -29.23 0.20 18.65
C GLU A 127 -28.82 0.50 17.20
N MET A 128 -29.76 0.96 16.37
CA MET A 128 -29.50 1.32 14.97
C MET A 128 -28.40 2.37 14.78
N ILE A 129 -28.27 3.34 15.70
CA ILE A 129 -27.17 4.32 15.70
C ILE A 129 -25.84 3.65 16.05
N GLN A 130 -25.87 2.68 16.97
CA GLN A 130 -24.68 1.93 17.37
C GLN A 130 -24.21 1.04 16.24
N TYR A 131 -25.12 0.29 15.61
CA TYR A 131 -24.85 -0.53 14.43
C TYR A 131 -24.20 0.29 13.31
N TYR A 132 -24.82 1.41 12.91
CA TYR A 132 -24.26 2.31 11.89
C TYR A 132 -22.85 2.79 12.24
N ASN A 133 -22.60 3.16 13.50
CA ASN A 133 -21.27 3.61 13.92
C ASN A 133 -20.21 2.51 13.84
N LYS A 134 -20.59 1.25 14.05
CA LYS A 134 -19.72 0.08 13.95
C LYS A 134 -19.34 -0.23 12.50
N THR A 135 -20.25 -0.04 11.55
CA THR A 135 -20.08 -0.48 10.16
C THR A 135 -19.67 0.64 9.19
N LYS A 136 -20.01 1.91 9.45
CA LYS A 136 -19.74 3.04 8.54
C LYS A 136 -18.26 3.26 8.21
N GLY A 137 -17.35 2.73 9.03
CA GLY A 137 -15.91 2.94 8.91
C GLY A 137 -15.22 2.07 7.86
N GLY A 138 -15.89 1.11 7.22
CA GLY A 138 -15.23 0.12 6.35
C GLY A 138 -14.38 0.75 5.23
N VAL A 139 -14.98 1.66 4.44
CA VAL A 139 -14.31 2.32 3.32
C VAL A 139 -13.22 3.30 3.80
N ASP A 140 -13.51 4.11 4.82
CA ASP A 140 -12.56 5.07 5.38
C ASP A 140 -11.32 4.38 5.98
N THR A 141 -11.53 3.22 6.63
CA THR A 141 -10.43 2.43 7.19
C THR A 141 -9.56 1.85 6.07
N MET A 142 -10.16 1.35 4.99
CA MET A 142 -9.42 0.92 3.80
C MET A 142 -8.59 2.06 3.19
N ASP A 143 -9.17 3.25 3.02
CA ASP A 143 -8.45 4.42 2.48
C ASP A 143 -7.27 4.83 3.38
N GLN A 144 -7.50 4.88 4.69
CA GLN A 144 -6.44 5.15 5.67
C GLN A 144 -5.32 4.10 5.59
N MET A 145 -5.69 2.82 5.51
CA MET A 145 -4.75 1.70 5.40
C MET A 145 -3.89 1.82 4.14
N VAL A 146 -4.50 2.05 2.99
CA VAL A 146 -3.81 2.24 1.72
C VAL A 146 -2.84 3.44 1.78
N ARG A 147 -3.27 4.56 2.36
CA ARG A 147 -2.46 5.79 2.42
C ARG A 147 -1.12 5.60 3.12
N THR A 148 -1.07 4.75 4.15
CA THR A 148 0.17 4.49 4.92
C THR A 148 1.23 3.69 4.16
N CYS A 149 0.87 3.00 3.07
CA CYS A 149 1.82 2.23 2.24
C CYS A 149 1.63 2.53 0.75
N SER A 150 1.33 3.79 0.41
CA SER A 150 1.02 4.18 -0.96
C SER A 150 2.25 4.25 -1.87
N CYS A 151 2.11 3.71 -3.07
CA CYS A 151 3.07 3.79 -4.17
C CYS A 151 2.77 4.94 -5.15
N LYS A 152 1.76 5.78 -4.86
CA LYS A 152 1.41 6.94 -5.70
C LYS A 152 2.62 7.84 -5.94
N ARG A 153 2.74 8.32 -7.17
CA ARG A 153 3.76 9.28 -7.61
C ARG A 153 3.10 10.47 -8.28
N ARG A 154 3.75 11.63 -8.19
CA ARG A 154 3.34 12.82 -8.94
C ARG A 154 3.32 12.48 -10.43
N THR A 155 2.20 12.76 -11.09
CA THR A 155 1.98 12.48 -12.50
C THR A 155 1.12 13.58 -13.10
N ARG A 156 1.33 13.88 -14.39
CA ARG A 156 0.46 14.74 -15.19
C ARG A 156 -0.55 13.95 -16.04
N ARG A 157 -0.56 12.62 -15.92
CA ARG A 157 -1.42 11.70 -16.67
C ARG A 157 -2.46 11.11 -15.73
N TRP A 158 -3.73 11.49 -15.87
CA TRP A 158 -4.81 11.00 -15.02
C TRP A 158 -4.99 9.46 -15.01
N PRO A 159 -4.74 8.70 -16.10
CA PRO A 159 -4.87 7.24 -16.04
C PRO A 159 -3.87 6.61 -15.06
N MET A 160 -2.69 7.23 -14.88
CA MET A 160 -1.71 6.78 -13.90
C MET A 160 -2.23 6.92 -12.46
N VAL A 161 -3.14 7.86 -12.19
CA VAL A 161 -3.76 8.00 -10.86
C VAL A 161 -4.63 6.78 -10.55
N LEU A 162 -5.39 6.31 -11.53
CA LEU A 162 -6.17 5.07 -11.40
C LEU A 162 -5.25 3.86 -11.24
N TRP A 163 -4.21 3.76 -12.07
CA TRP A 163 -3.24 2.67 -11.99
C TRP A 163 -2.56 2.60 -10.61
N HIS A 164 -2.10 3.74 -10.08
CA HIS A 164 -1.53 3.77 -8.73
C HIS A 164 -2.54 3.38 -7.66
N ASN A 165 -3.83 3.72 -7.82
CA ASN A 165 -4.88 3.27 -6.90
C ASN A 165 -5.01 1.73 -6.91
N VAL A 166 -5.00 1.11 -8.10
CA VAL A 166 -5.00 -0.35 -8.23
C VAL A 166 -3.79 -0.97 -7.54
N LEU A 167 -2.59 -0.41 -7.74
CA LEU A 167 -1.36 -0.89 -7.07
C LEU A 167 -1.37 -0.72 -5.56
N ASP A 168 -2.14 0.23 -5.05
CA ASP A 168 -2.30 0.50 -3.63
C ASP A 168 -3.31 -0.45 -2.97
N VAL A 169 -4.43 -0.73 -3.66
CA VAL A 169 -5.53 -1.60 -3.15
C VAL A 169 -5.20 -3.08 -3.32
N ALA A 170 -4.56 -3.49 -4.42
CA ALA A 170 -4.30 -4.90 -4.69
C ALA A 170 -3.46 -5.60 -3.60
N PRO A 171 -2.36 -5.01 -3.08
CA PRO A 171 -1.61 -5.62 -1.98
C PRO A 171 -2.40 -5.70 -0.68
N LEU A 172 -3.32 -4.76 -0.42
CA LEU A 172 -4.20 -4.83 0.74
C LEU A 172 -5.17 -6.01 0.63
N ASN A 173 -5.79 -6.19 -0.54
CA ASN A 173 -6.67 -7.34 -0.80
C ASN A 173 -5.91 -8.67 -0.73
N ALA A 174 -4.71 -8.73 -1.32
CA ALA A 174 -3.85 -9.90 -1.25
C ALA A 174 -3.46 -10.23 0.20
N TYR A 175 -3.13 -9.21 1.01
CA TYR A 175 -2.85 -9.37 2.43
C TYR A 175 -4.07 -9.93 3.19
N THR A 176 -5.26 -9.38 2.97
CA THR A 176 -6.50 -9.86 3.62
C THR A 176 -6.78 -11.32 3.29
N ILE A 177 -6.66 -11.72 2.02
CA ILE A 177 -6.84 -13.11 1.59
C ILE A 177 -5.79 -14.01 2.26
N PHE A 178 -4.53 -13.59 2.23
CA PHE A 178 -3.42 -14.33 2.82
C PHE A 178 -3.59 -14.54 4.32
N THR A 179 -3.91 -13.48 5.09
CA THR A 179 -4.09 -13.61 6.55
C THR A 179 -5.35 -14.36 6.93
N THR A 180 -6.34 -14.45 6.04
CA THR A 180 -7.51 -15.32 6.25
C THR A 180 -7.12 -16.81 6.19
N GLN A 181 -6.15 -17.17 5.33
CA GLN A 181 -5.63 -18.53 5.20
C GLN A 181 -4.49 -18.83 6.19
N HIS A 182 -3.81 -17.79 6.65
CA HIS A 182 -2.65 -17.87 7.56
C HIS A 182 -2.84 -16.94 8.76
N PRO A 183 -3.73 -17.28 9.71
CA PRO A 183 -4.07 -16.41 10.83
C PRO A 183 -2.89 -16.13 11.77
N ASP A 184 -1.93 -17.05 11.85
CA ASP A 184 -0.74 -16.91 12.69
C ASP A 184 0.36 -16.06 12.06
N TYR A 185 0.19 -15.61 10.82
CA TYR A 185 1.20 -14.80 10.14
C TYR A 185 1.47 -13.51 10.91
N MET A 186 2.68 -13.40 11.47
CA MET A 186 3.15 -12.20 12.17
C MET A 186 2.17 -11.73 13.25
N GLY A 187 1.55 -12.68 13.98
CA GLY A 187 0.62 -12.40 15.07
C GLY A 187 1.21 -11.42 16.08
N GLY A 188 0.46 -10.36 16.41
CA GLY A 188 0.89 -9.31 17.35
C GLY A 188 1.90 -8.29 16.78
N VAL A 189 2.36 -8.44 15.54
CA VAL A 189 3.31 -7.50 14.92
C VAL A 189 2.58 -6.32 14.29
N SER A 190 2.74 -5.13 14.86
CA SER A 190 2.07 -3.90 14.42
C SER A 190 2.29 -3.52 12.94
N HIS A 191 3.40 -3.95 12.35
CA HIS A 191 3.80 -3.65 10.97
C HIS A 191 3.79 -4.87 10.04
N ALA A 192 3.07 -5.94 10.39
CA ALA A 192 2.94 -7.17 9.61
C ALA A 192 2.61 -6.92 8.13
N ARG A 193 1.61 -6.07 7.85
CA ARG A 193 1.23 -5.70 6.47
C ARG A 193 2.38 -5.09 5.68
N ARG A 194 3.21 -4.23 6.31
CA ARG A 194 4.37 -3.63 5.64
C ARG A 194 5.42 -4.70 5.30
N LEU A 195 5.61 -5.69 6.17
CA LEU A 195 6.51 -6.82 5.91
C LEU A 195 5.99 -7.68 4.76
N PHE A 196 4.68 -7.97 4.74
CA PHE A 196 4.02 -8.66 3.64
C PHE A 196 4.25 -7.95 2.30
N ILE A 197 3.99 -6.64 2.24
CA ILE A 197 4.20 -5.84 1.02
C ILE A 197 5.68 -5.84 0.60
N LYS A 198 6.62 -5.79 1.56
CA LYS A 198 8.06 -5.89 1.27
C LYS A 198 8.43 -7.26 0.69
N GLY A 199 7.85 -8.34 1.22
CA GLY A 199 8.00 -9.70 0.70
C GLY A 199 7.47 -9.81 -0.73
N LEU A 200 6.23 -9.37 -0.95
CA LEU A 200 5.59 -9.32 -2.26
C LEU A 200 6.45 -8.54 -3.29
N GLY A 201 6.93 -7.35 -2.92
CA GLY A 201 7.80 -6.55 -3.78
C GLY A 201 9.11 -7.26 -4.13
N LYS A 202 9.70 -7.99 -3.18
CA LYS A 202 10.89 -8.80 -3.42
C LYS A 202 10.58 -9.93 -4.41
N GLU A 203 9.51 -10.69 -4.19
CA GLU A 203 9.12 -11.81 -5.05
C GLU A 203 8.82 -11.38 -6.49
N LEU A 204 8.12 -10.26 -6.68
CA LEU A 204 7.82 -9.72 -8.01
C LEU A 204 9.08 -9.31 -8.80
N VAL A 205 10.10 -8.76 -8.11
CA VAL A 205 11.31 -8.24 -8.75
C VAL A 205 12.37 -9.33 -8.95
N MET A 206 12.33 -10.40 -8.17
CA MET A 206 13.33 -11.49 -8.17
C MET A 206 13.57 -12.13 -9.56
N PRO A 207 12.55 -12.56 -10.32
CA PRO A 207 12.75 -13.15 -11.64
C PRO A 207 13.44 -12.20 -12.63
N TYR A 208 13.11 -10.90 -12.57
CA TYR A 208 13.73 -9.88 -13.42
C TYR A 208 15.18 -9.61 -13.03
N MET A 209 15.49 -9.59 -11.74
CA MET A 209 16.87 -9.46 -11.28
C MET A 209 17.72 -10.67 -11.71
N LYS A 210 17.19 -11.91 -11.61
CA LYS A 210 17.86 -13.12 -12.11
C LYS A 210 18.17 -13.02 -13.61
N ARG A 211 17.14 -12.75 -14.42
CA ARG A 211 17.29 -12.57 -15.88
C ARG A 211 18.31 -11.50 -16.24
N ARG A 212 18.31 -10.38 -15.51
CA ARG A 212 19.27 -9.30 -15.73
C ARG A 212 20.69 -9.70 -15.37
N MET A 213 20.88 -10.49 -14.32
CA MET A 213 22.19 -10.99 -13.90
C MET A 213 22.74 -12.02 -14.89
N GLU A 214 21.90 -12.91 -15.41
CA GLU A 214 22.27 -13.96 -16.37
C GLU A 214 22.49 -13.41 -17.79
N GLY A 215 21.63 -12.49 -18.24
CA GLY A 215 21.62 -12.02 -19.64
C GLY A 215 22.54 -10.83 -19.93
N SER A 216 23.25 -10.29 -18.95
CA SER A 216 24.08 -9.09 -19.13
C SER A 216 25.53 -9.35 -18.74
N THR A 217 26.42 -9.28 -19.72
CA THR A 217 27.85 -9.57 -19.55
C THR A 217 28.63 -8.46 -18.83
N ASN A 218 28.09 -7.23 -18.77
CA ASN A 218 28.76 -6.04 -18.26
C ASN A 218 27.97 -5.29 -17.17
N LEU A 219 27.45 -6.00 -16.16
CA LEU A 219 26.84 -5.32 -15.00
C LEU A 219 27.90 -4.54 -14.21
N GLN A 220 27.57 -3.31 -13.86
CA GLN A 220 28.40 -2.52 -12.95
C GLN A 220 28.48 -3.22 -11.58
N LYS A 221 29.66 -3.18 -10.94
CA LYS A 221 29.93 -3.89 -9.69
C LYS A 221 28.91 -3.60 -8.60
N HIS A 222 28.53 -2.33 -8.40
CA HIS A 222 27.58 -1.94 -7.37
C HIS A 222 26.17 -2.52 -7.60
N ILE A 223 25.77 -2.78 -8.85
CA ILE A 223 24.49 -3.40 -9.19
C ILE A 223 24.53 -4.89 -8.81
N THR A 224 25.62 -5.57 -9.15
CA THR A 224 25.85 -6.97 -8.78
C THR A 224 25.89 -7.14 -7.26
N GLU A 225 26.57 -6.23 -6.55
CA GLU A 225 26.60 -6.22 -5.09
C GLU A 225 25.21 -5.98 -4.48
N ALA A 226 24.40 -5.07 -5.06
CA ALA A 226 23.03 -4.83 -4.61
C ALA A 226 22.12 -6.06 -4.85
N MET A 227 22.23 -6.72 -6.00
CA MET A 227 21.52 -7.98 -6.28
C MET A 227 21.97 -9.09 -5.32
N GLY A 228 23.26 -9.13 -4.97
CA GLY A 228 23.82 -10.01 -3.95
C GLY A 228 23.16 -9.84 -2.58
N ARG A 229 22.97 -8.60 -2.12
CA ARG A 229 22.25 -8.31 -0.86
C ARG A 229 20.79 -8.74 -0.87
N CYS A 230 20.18 -8.87 -2.05
CA CYS A 230 18.83 -9.40 -2.19
C CYS A 230 18.78 -10.94 -2.09
N GLY A 231 19.93 -11.63 -2.16
CA GLY A 231 20.06 -13.09 -2.08
C GLY A 231 20.37 -13.77 -3.41
N LEU A 232 20.75 -13.02 -4.45
CA LEU A 232 21.15 -13.59 -5.73
C LEU A 232 22.64 -13.90 -5.76
N LYS A 233 23.00 -15.15 -6.03
CA LYS A 233 24.40 -15.55 -6.24
C LYS A 233 24.74 -15.38 -7.71
N ASN A 234 25.87 -14.72 -8.00
CA ASN A 234 26.37 -14.60 -9.35
C ASN A 234 26.74 -16.00 -9.89
N PRO A 235 26.18 -16.48 -11.01
CA PRO A 235 26.48 -17.81 -11.56
C PRO A 235 27.95 -17.95 -11.96
N ASN A 236 28.59 -16.83 -12.28
CA ASN A 236 30.04 -16.74 -12.51
C ASN A 236 30.69 -16.05 -11.32
N PRO A 237 31.08 -16.78 -10.26
CA PRO A 237 32.14 -16.30 -9.41
C PRO A 237 33.38 -16.25 -10.32
N ALA A 238 33.77 -15.06 -10.77
CA ALA A 238 35.17 -14.85 -11.09
C ALA A 238 35.90 -15.11 -9.77
N THR A 239 36.35 -16.36 -9.62
CA THR A 239 36.97 -16.95 -8.45
C THR A 239 38.01 -15.96 -7.94
N THR A 240 37.68 -15.27 -6.86
CA THR A 240 38.68 -14.56 -6.06
C THR A 240 39.16 -15.56 -5.02
N GLN A 241 39.66 -16.70 -5.50
CA GLN A 241 40.63 -17.49 -4.74
C GLN A 241 42.00 -16.86 -5.06
N PRO A 242 42.89 -16.65 -4.08
CA PRO A 242 44.27 -16.40 -4.37
C PRO A 242 44.82 -17.67 -5.04
N GLN A 243 44.84 -17.71 -6.37
CA GLN A 243 45.66 -18.69 -7.07
C GLN A 243 47.11 -18.25 -6.86
N GLU A 244 47.80 -18.94 -5.95
CA GLU A 244 49.24 -19.13 -6.03
C GLU A 244 49.56 -19.90 -7.31
N ASN A 245 49.53 -19.21 -8.44
CA ASN A 245 50.08 -19.73 -9.69
C ASN A 245 51.53 -19.26 -9.77
N VAL A 246 52.41 -20.10 -9.20
CA VAL A 246 53.80 -20.21 -9.64
C VAL A 246 53.76 -20.75 -11.06
N GLY A 247 53.79 -19.84 -12.03
CA GLY A 247 53.78 -20.18 -13.44
C GLY A 247 53.93 -18.91 -14.27
N GLN A 248 55.00 -18.84 -15.05
CA GLN A 248 55.36 -17.72 -15.92
C GLN A 248 54.24 -17.45 -16.94
N GLY A 249 53.27 -16.61 -16.55
CA GLY A 249 52.11 -16.24 -17.35
C GLY A 249 51.90 -14.72 -17.29
N GLN A 250 51.69 -14.11 -18.46
CA GLN A 250 51.55 -12.67 -18.64
C GLN A 250 50.62 -12.02 -17.60
N VAL A 251 51.17 -11.12 -16.77
CA VAL A 251 50.39 -10.35 -15.80
C VAL A 251 49.30 -9.55 -16.52
N LYS A 252 48.03 -9.89 -16.28
CA LYS A 252 46.88 -9.18 -16.88
C LYS A 252 46.95 -7.69 -16.52
N ARG A 253 47.10 -6.83 -17.54
CA ARG A 253 47.19 -5.37 -17.35
C ARG A 253 45.85 -4.82 -16.85
N LYS A 254 45.88 -4.03 -15.77
CA LYS A 254 44.69 -3.36 -15.20
C LYS A 254 44.77 -1.84 -15.42
N ARG A 255 43.64 -1.14 -15.35
CA ARG A 255 43.62 0.34 -15.47
C ARG A 255 44.37 0.97 -14.28
N CYS A 256 45.20 1.97 -14.54
CA CYS A 256 45.82 2.77 -13.49
C CYS A 256 44.75 3.39 -12.58
N LYS A 257 44.91 3.25 -11.27
CA LYS A 257 43.94 3.73 -10.28
C LYS A 257 43.86 5.26 -10.18
N ILE A 258 44.94 5.96 -10.54
CA ILE A 258 45.08 7.41 -10.40
C ILE A 258 44.68 8.15 -11.69
N CYS A 259 44.85 7.52 -12.87
CA CYS A 259 44.45 8.12 -14.13
C CYS A 259 42.91 8.32 -14.21
N PRO A 260 42.45 9.43 -14.84
CA PRO A 260 41.04 9.58 -15.21
C PRO A 260 40.53 8.39 -16.02
N ALA A 261 39.29 7.98 -15.77
CA ALA A 261 38.68 6.80 -16.38
C ALA A 261 38.64 6.85 -17.93
N VAL A 262 38.56 8.04 -18.50
CA VAL A 262 38.51 8.31 -19.94
C VAL A 262 39.80 7.86 -20.65
N ASN A 263 40.95 7.95 -19.97
CA ASN A 263 42.24 7.65 -20.58
C ASN A 263 42.52 6.13 -20.68
N ASP A 264 41.72 5.30 -20.00
CA ASP A 264 41.84 3.82 -19.88
C ASP A 264 43.27 3.25 -19.84
N ARG A 265 44.21 3.97 -19.22
CA ARG A 265 45.63 3.61 -19.27
C ARG A 265 45.87 2.27 -18.55
N LYS A 266 46.12 1.21 -19.33
CA LYS A 266 46.41 -0.14 -18.82
C LYS A 266 47.87 -0.27 -18.41
N VAL A 267 48.12 -0.85 -17.23
CA VAL A 267 49.44 -0.97 -16.62
C VAL A 267 49.64 -2.39 -16.08
N SER A 268 50.88 -2.85 -16.12
CA SER A 268 51.33 -4.10 -15.47
C SER A 268 52.04 -3.85 -14.14
N SER A 269 52.34 -2.59 -13.81
CA SER A 269 53.01 -2.18 -12.58
C SER A 269 52.03 -2.02 -11.41
N TRP A 270 52.44 -2.51 -10.24
CA TRP A 270 51.69 -2.50 -8.99
C TRP A 270 52.50 -1.83 -7.89
N CYS A 271 51.85 -1.02 -7.06
CA CYS A 271 52.50 -0.42 -5.89
C CYS A 271 52.83 -1.51 -4.85
N SER A 272 54.07 -1.58 -4.40
CA SER A 272 54.54 -2.57 -3.41
C SER A 272 53.86 -2.45 -2.05
N GLN A 273 53.46 -1.24 -1.64
CA GLN A 273 52.83 -1.02 -0.32
C GLN A 273 51.32 -1.27 -0.32
N CYS A 274 50.59 -0.84 -1.36
CA CYS A 274 49.12 -0.89 -1.37
C CYS A 274 48.52 -1.84 -2.40
N ASN A 275 49.37 -2.52 -3.19
CA ASN A 275 49.00 -3.46 -4.23
C ASN A 275 47.91 -2.94 -5.19
N ARG A 276 48.04 -1.67 -5.62
CA ARG A 276 47.17 -1.04 -6.63
C ARG A 276 47.90 -0.85 -7.96
N PRO A 277 47.22 -1.00 -9.12
CA PRO A 277 47.82 -0.77 -10.42
C PRO A 277 48.07 0.73 -10.65
N VAL A 278 49.32 1.10 -10.94
CA VAL A 278 49.77 2.50 -11.15
C VAL A 278 50.62 2.61 -12.42
N CYS A 279 50.48 3.70 -13.18
CA CYS A 279 51.27 3.93 -14.39
C CYS A 279 52.63 4.57 -14.05
N LYS A 280 53.54 4.63 -15.02
CA LYS A 280 54.88 5.22 -14.84
C LYS A 280 54.81 6.66 -14.29
N ASP A 281 53.92 7.48 -14.82
CA ASP A 281 53.72 8.87 -14.38
C ASP A 281 53.16 8.97 -12.95
N HIS A 282 52.57 7.91 -12.43
CA HIS A 282 51.99 7.84 -11.09
C HIS A 282 52.71 6.84 -10.18
N SER A 283 53.94 6.47 -10.52
CA SER A 283 54.77 5.56 -9.74
C SER A 283 56.18 6.11 -9.58
N VAL A 284 56.71 6.05 -8.37
CA VAL A 284 58.13 6.32 -8.10
C VAL A 284 58.80 4.97 -7.84
N LYS A 285 59.94 4.73 -8.50
CA LYS A 285 60.78 3.58 -8.18
C LYS A 285 61.77 4.00 -7.09
N HIS A 286 61.64 3.42 -5.91
CA HIS A 286 62.74 3.45 -4.94
C HIS A 286 63.77 2.41 -5.36
N VAL A 287 65.03 2.84 -5.47
CA VAL A 287 66.18 1.96 -5.63
C VAL A 287 66.97 2.08 -4.35
N ASP A 288 66.95 1.04 -3.53
CA ASP A 288 67.72 1.03 -2.28
C ASP A 288 69.15 0.60 -2.60
N VAL A 289 70.12 1.43 -2.22
CA VAL A 289 71.55 1.12 -2.32
C VAL A 289 71.97 0.50 -1.00
N ILE A 290 72.29 -0.80 -1.01
CA ILE A 290 72.63 -1.58 0.17
C ILE A 290 74.09 -2.04 0.04
N CYS A 291 74.90 -1.89 1.09
CA CYS A 291 76.27 -2.40 1.09
C CYS A 291 76.30 -3.93 1.24
N HIS A 292 77.40 -4.57 0.84
CA HIS A 292 77.54 -6.03 0.87
C HIS A 292 77.28 -6.66 2.26
N GLU A 293 77.62 -5.96 3.35
CA GLU A 293 77.39 -6.46 4.71
C GLU A 293 75.90 -6.41 5.12
N CYS A 294 75.14 -5.44 4.62
CA CYS A 294 73.72 -5.29 4.92
C CYS A 294 72.83 -6.24 4.10
N MET A 295 73.31 -6.74 2.96
CA MET A 295 72.55 -7.66 2.09
C MET A 295 72.24 -9.01 2.78
N HIS A 296 73.02 -9.41 3.78
CA HIS A 296 72.88 -10.71 4.45
C HIS A 296 72.12 -10.67 5.79
N ARG A 297 71.68 -9.50 6.26
CA ARG A 297 71.00 -9.38 7.57
C ARG A 297 69.48 -9.56 7.52
N ASP A 298 68.87 -9.67 6.34
CA ASP A 298 67.40 -9.67 6.18
C ASP A 298 66.73 -11.07 6.21
N TYR A 299 67.38 -12.10 6.72
CA TYR A 299 66.75 -13.41 7.00
C TYR A 299 66.66 -13.73 8.49
N SER A 300 66.25 -12.76 9.32
CA SER A 300 65.82 -13.05 10.69
C SER A 300 65.09 -11.87 11.34
N SER A 301 63.94 -11.45 10.79
CA SER A 301 62.85 -10.83 11.58
C SER A 301 61.68 -10.40 10.69
N LEU A 302 60.73 -11.33 10.46
CA LEU A 302 59.27 -11.18 10.36
C LEU A 302 58.67 -12.32 9.53
#